data_AF-A0A956LPU6-F1
#
_entry.id   AF-A0A956LPU6-F1
#
_cell.length_a   1.000
_cell.length_b   1.000
_cell.length_c   1.000
_cell.angle_alpha   90.00
_cell.angle_beta   90.00
_cell.angle_gamma   90.00
#
_symmetry.space_group_name_H-M   'P 1'
#
loop_
_entity.id
_entity.type
_entity.pdbx_description
1 polymer ?
#
loop_
_entity_poly.entity_id
_entity_poly.type
_entity_poly.pdbx_seq_one_letter_code
_entity_poly.pdbx_strand_id
1 'polypeptide(L)'
;MTGRDGQRALAILAVLFGLGLGLGQVMSLKTGVLGAREAAAAPEAETPATAPAREGPGRPGSAVYPDQDIPLKFDHSRHLALGMDCAACHADVARSTRAAENNFPVGKRCDACHGEQHPPPPGAPKDCHVCHTQVEDGRVTAGLRAPRPLLHFNHQSHLTRGGQTLSCATCHGDMSKVRVASTLQLPDEADCLKCHNGVQADDRCGLCHPSDARGKLVTRVFNDRGAPRLIPRGRSNWGATHDLAFIEDHKAIAKASPKLCASCHDEDDCTSCHAGVVRPMRIHAADYMTTHALDARAGTQNC
;
A
#
# COMPACT_ATOMS: atom_id res chain seq x y z
N MET A 1 23.58 -49.76 53.07
CA MET A 1 22.44 -50.68 53.26
C MET A 1 21.90 -51.04 51.89
N THR A 2 21.63 -52.33 51.62
CA THR A 2 20.72 -52.91 50.58
C THR A 2 20.57 -52.14 49.25
N GLY A 3 20.97 -52.64 48.07
CA GLY A 3 20.65 -53.98 47.54
C GLY A 3 19.20 -54.02 47.03
N ARG A 4 18.84 -54.60 45.88
CA ARG A 4 19.56 -55.53 45.00
C ARG A 4 18.81 -55.73 43.65
N ASP A 5 19.51 -56.19 42.61
CA ASP A 5 19.13 -57.04 41.45
C ASP A 5 17.71 -57.04 40.82
N GLY A 6 17.67 -57.18 39.48
CA GLY A 6 16.44 -57.35 38.69
C GLY A 6 16.65 -57.67 37.19
N GLN A 7 17.68 -58.47 36.91
CA GLN A 7 17.93 -59.41 35.79
C GLN A 7 17.06 -59.47 34.50
N ARG A 8 17.76 -59.82 33.40
CA ARG A 8 17.26 -60.12 32.04
C ARG A 8 16.58 -61.50 31.94
N ALA A 9 15.67 -61.67 30.98
CA ALA A 9 15.28 -62.98 30.43
C ALA A 9 15.10 -62.92 28.89
N LEU A 10 15.46 -64.00 28.19
CA LEU A 10 15.35 -64.18 26.73
C LEU A 10 14.22 -65.17 26.37
N ALA A 11 13.55 -64.95 25.23
CA ALA A 11 12.99 -65.97 24.32
C ALA A 11 12.59 -65.24 23.01
N ILE A 12 13.20 -65.44 21.84
CA ILE A 12 13.31 -66.62 20.93
C ILE A 12 12.13 -66.75 19.93
N LEU A 13 12.49 -66.55 18.65
CA LEU A 13 11.91 -67.00 17.36
C LEU A 13 10.38 -67.06 17.13
N ALA A 14 9.96 -66.42 16.03
CA ALA A 14 9.39 -67.13 14.88
C ALA A 14 9.51 -66.29 13.59
N VAL A 15 10.05 -66.88 12.52
CA VAL A 15 10.01 -66.33 11.15
C VAL A 15 8.90 -67.05 10.39
N LEU A 16 8.02 -66.32 9.70
CA LEU A 16 7.09 -66.93 8.73
C LEU A 16 7.07 -66.17 7.40
N PHE A 17 7.03 -66.98 6.34
CA PHE A 17 7.04 -66.61 4.93
C PHE A 17 5.77 -65.86 4.50
N GLY A 18 5.91 -65.02 3.47
CA GLY A 18 4.79 -64.37 2.78
C GLY A 18 5.13 -64.08 1.31
N LEU A 19 5.31 -65.12 0.48
CA LEU A 19 5.38 -64.93 -0.98
C LEU A 19 3.98 -64.60 -1.52
N GLY A 20 3.77 -63.35 -1.95
CA GLY A 20 2.60 -62.93 -2.72
C GLY A 20 2.92 -62.86 -4.22
N LEU A 21 2.66 -63.94 -4.96
CA LEU A 21 2.72 -63.95 -6.43
C LEU A 21 1.49 -63.23 -7.00
N GLY A 22 1.66 -61.99 -7.46
CA GLY A 22 0.64 -61.25 -8.21
C GLY A 22 0.70 -61.59 -9.70
N LEU A 23 -0.33 -62.29 -10.21
CA LEU A 23 -0.51 -62.56 -11.64
C LEU A 23 -0.64 -61.24 -12.43
N GLY A 24 -0.08 -61.22 -13.64
CA GLY A 24 -0.06 -60.02 -14.48
C GLY A 24 -1.40 -59.69 -15.15
N GLN A 25 -1.53 -58.42 -15.52
CA GLN A 25 -2.42 -58.00 -16.61
C GLN A 25 -1.62 -57.14 -17.60
N VAL A 26 -1.50 -57.64 -18.83
CA VAL A 26 -1.04 -56.84 -19.97
C VAL A 26 -2.20 -55.98 -20.45
N MET A 27 -2.04 -54.65 -20.39
CA MET A 27 -2.99 -53.68 -20.94
C MET A 27 -2.32 -52.86 -22.03
N SER A 28 -2.60 -53.21 -23.28
CA SER A 28 -2.25 -52.39 -24.44
C SER A 28 -3.11 -51.13 -24.49
N LEU A 29 -2.51 -49.94 -24.38
CA LEU A 29 -3.20 -48.70 -24.74
C LEU A 29 -2.29 -47.68 -25.44
N LYS A 30 -2.46 -47.65 -26.78
CA LYS A 30 -2.54 -46.50 -27.67
C LYS A 30 -1.55 -45.34 -27.46
N THR A 31 -0.70 -45.17 -28.47
CA THR A 31 -0.06 -43.89 -28.81
C THR A 31 -1.10 -42.77 -28.93
N GLY A 32 -1.08 -41.83 -27.99
CA GLY A 32 -1.88 -40.60 -28.03
C GLY A 32 -0.97 -39.38 -27.99
N VAL A 33 -0.95 -38.60 -29.08
CA VAL A 33 -0.24 -37.32 -29.11
C VAL A 33 -1.01 -36.33 -28.24
N LEU A 34 -0.48 -36.01 -27.05
CA LEU A 34 -0.94 -34.83 -26.30
C LEU A 34 -0.37 -33.60 -26.98
N GLY A 35 -1.20 -32.94 -27.79
CA GLY A 35 -0.94 -31.56 -28.20
C GLY A 35 -0.86 -30.65 -26.98
N ALA A 36 0.04 -29.67 -27.03
CA ALA A 36 0.11 -28.63 -26.02
C ALA A 36 -1.25 -27.93 -25.93
N ARG A 37 -1.88 -27.96 -24.74
CA ARG A 37 -2.99 -27.06 -24.45
C ARG A 37 -2.38 -25.72 -24.05
N GLU A 38 -2.58 -24.71 -24.89
CA GLU A 38 -2.38 -23.33 -24.48
C GLU A 38 -3.14 -23.07 -23.18
N ALA A 39 -2.43 -22.52 -22.19
CA ALA A 39 -3.05 -22.05 -20.97
C ALA A 39 -3.88 -20.82 -21.31
N ALA A 40 -5.20 -21.01 -21.43
CA ALA A 40 -6.13 -19.91 -21.57
C ALA A 40 -5.93 -18.94 -20.40
N ALA A 41 -5.79 -17.65 -20.71
CA ALA A 41 -5.68 -16.61 -19.69
C ALA A 41 -6.92 -16.68 -18.78
N ALA A 42 -6.71 -16.50 -17.47
CA ALA A 42 -7.82 -16.38 -16.53
C ALA A 42 -8.69 -15.18 -16.93
N PRO A 43 -10.02 -15.30 -16.94
CA PRO A 43 -10.88 -14.17 -17.26
C PRO A 43 -10.71 -13.07 -16.21
N GLU A 44 -10.45 -11.85 -16.66
CA GLU A 44 -10.50 -10.68 -15.79
C GLU A 44 -11.92 -10.55 -15.23
N ALA A 45 -12.04 -10.38 -13.92
CA ALA A 45 -13.34 -10.20 -13.29
C ALA A 45 -13.90 -8.83 -13.66
N GLU A 46 -15.01 -8.79 -14.41
CA GLU A 46 -15.68 -7.55 -14.76
C GLU A 46 -16.06 -6.76 -13.51
N THR A 47 -15.73 -5.46 -13.52
CA THR A 47 -16.11 -4.56 -12.43
C THR A 47 -17.62 -4.32 -12.50
N PRO A 48 -18.38 -4.45 -11.39
CA PRO A 48 -19.83 -4.30 -11.43
C PRO A 48 -20.25 -2.93 -11.98
N ALA A 49 -21.27 -2.89 -12.85
CA ALA A 49 -21.78 -1.66 -13.46
C ALA A 49 -22.37 -0.63 -12.46
N THR A 50 -22.49 -0.99 -11.18
CA THR A 50 -22.90 -0.12 -10.06
C THR A 50 -21.72 0.38 -9.23
N ALA A 51 -20.48 -0.02 -9.53
CA ALA A 51 -19.30 0.59 -8.94
C ALA A 51 -19.20 2.05 -9.42
N PRO A 52 -18.96 3.02 -8.53
CA PRO A 52 -18.81 4.41 -8.94
C PRO A 52 -17.54 4.55 -9.78
N ALA A 53 -17.72 4.69 -11.10
CA ALA A 53 -16.64 4.92 -12.04
C ALA A 53 -15.91 6.22 -11.66
N ARG A 54 -14.64 6.11 -11.23
CA ARG A 54 -13.78 7.27 -10.97
C ARG A 54 -13.18 7.76 -12.28
N GLU A 55 -14.05 8.21 -13.18
CA GLU A 55 -13.72 8.76 -14.49
C GLU A 55 -13.33 10.24 -14.38
N GLY A 56 -12.25 10.47 -13.64
CA GLY A 56 -11.41 11.65 -13.74
C GLY A 56 -9.95 11.20 -13.73
N PRO A 57 -9.00 12.02 -14.21
CA PRO A 57 -7.59 11.67 -14.18
C PRO A 57 -7.09 11.58 -12.73
N GLY A 58 -7.14 10.37 -12.16
CA GLY A 58 -6.42 10.03 -10.95
C GLY A 58 -4.92 10.11 -11.23
N ARG A 59 -4.28 11.17 -10.76
CA ARG A 59 -2.82 11.35 -10.85
C ARG A 59 -2.15 10.40 -9.84
N PRO A 60 -1.17 9.54 -10.23
CA PRO A 60 -0.41 8.68 -9.31
C PRO A 60 -1.28 7.88 -8.31
N GLY A 61 -1.31 8.22 -7.01
CA GLY A 61 -0.67 9.37 -6.37
C GLY A 61 -1.51 9.94 -5.22
N SER A 62 -0.88 10.67 -4.30
CA SER A 62 -1.55 11.39 -3.22
C SER A 62 -0.69 12.54 -2.67
N ALA A 63 -1.25 13.34 -1.76
CA ALA A 63 -0.50 14.38 -1.06
C ALA A 63 0.61 13.82 -0.15
N VAL A 64 0.48 12.54 0.26
CA VAL A 64 1.44 11.81 1.09
C VAL A 64 2.45 11.06 0.23
N TYR A 65 2.00 10.45 -0.87
CA TYR A 65 2.81 9.68 -1.81
C TYR A 65 2.70 10.28 -3.21
N PRO A 66 3.56 11.23 -3.60
CA PRO A 66 3.48 11.86 -4.92
C PRO A 66 3.72 10.86 -6.05
N ASP A 67 3.24 11.19 -7.25
CA ASP A 67 3.42 10.42 -8.49
C ASP A 67 4.87 9.91 -8.66
N GLN A 68 5.02 8.61 -8.91
CA GLN A 68 6.31 7.95 -9.12
C GLN A 68 6.46 7.57 -10.60
N ASP A 69 7.62 7.84 -11.20
CA ASP A 69 8.00 7.32 -12.51
C ASP A 69 9.05 6.22 -12.32
N ILE A 70 8.67 5.00 -12.72
CA ILE A 70 9.42 3.76 -12.55
C ILE A 70 9.65 3.18 -13.94
N PRO A 71 10.72 3.58 -14.67
CA PRO A 71 10.94 3.20 -16.06
C PRO A 71 11.48 1.77 -16.23
N LEU A 72 10.91 0.81 -15.49
CA LEU A 72 11.39 -0.54 -15.32
C LEU A 72 10.24 -1.56 -15.33
N LYS A 73 10.38 -2.62 -16.13
CA LYS A 73 9.46 -3.77 -16.27
C LYS A 73 9.75 -4.85 -15.23
N PHE A 74 10.00 -4.47 -13.99
CA PHE A 74 10.26 -5.43 -12.91
C PHE A 74 9.01 -6.27 -12.59
N ASP A 75 9.22 -7.45 -12.02
CA ASP A 75 8.15 -8.39 -11.71
C ASP A 75 8.41 -9.08 -10.37
N HIS A 76 7.80 -8.59 -9.28
CA HIS A 76 7.98 -9.18 -7.94
C HIS A 76 7.50 -10.65 -7.92
N SER A 77 6.39 -10.97 -8.59
CA SER A 77 5.84 -12.33 -8.64
C SER A 77 6.88 -13.37 -9.11
N ARG A 78 7.64 -13.04 -10.16
CA ARG A 78 8.67 -13.92 -10.72
C ARG A 78 9.84 -14.12 -9.77
N HIS A 79 10.33 -13.05 -9.12
CA HIS A 79 11.49 -13.13 -8.24
C HIS A 79 11.14 -13.80 -6.91
N LEU A 80 9.94 -13.55 -6.37
CA LEU A 80 9.44 -14.22 -5.17
C LEU A 80 9.15 -15.72 -5.42
N ALA A 81 8.72 -16.09 -6.63
CA ALA A 81 8.58 -17.50 -7.02
C ALA A 81 9.92 -18.27 -7.10
N LEU A 82 11.06 -17.56 -7.20
CA LEU A 82 12.41 -18.15 -7.08
C LEU A 82 12.86 -18.28 -5.61
N GLY A 83 12.02 -17.93 -4.63
CA GLY A 83 12.35 -17.97 -3.21
C GLY A 83 13.24 -16.82 -2.73
N MET A 84 13.28 -15.69 -3.45
CA MET A 84 14.10 -14.55 -3.04
C MET A 84 13.50 -13.81 -1.84
N ASP A 85 14.32 -13.55 -0.82
CA ASP A 85 13.95 -12.69 0.30
C ASP A 85 13.84 -11.21 -0.10
N CYS A 86 12.91 -10.49 0.52
CA CYS A 86 12.71 -9.05 0.33
C CYS A 86 14.01 -8.24 0.53
N ALA A 87 14.80 -8.64 1.53
CA ALA A 87 16.06 -7.98 1.90
C ALA A 87 17.21 -8.22 0.91
N ALA A 88 17.11 -9.19 -0.01
CA ALA A 88 18.12 -9.39 -1.06
C ALA A 88 18.22 -8.16 -1.98
N CYS A 89 17.07 -7.57 -2.29
CA CYS A 89 16.97 -6.36 -3.10
C CYS A 89 16.91 -5.08 -2.22
N HIS A 90 16.08 -5.08 -1.17
CA HIS A 90 15.87 -3.92 -0.28
C HIS A 90 16.80 -3.92 0.94
N ALA A 91 18.09 -4.19 0.74
CA ALA A 91 19.06 -4.48 1.81
C ALA A 91 19.27 -3.35 2.87
N ASP A 92 18.82 -2.14 2.58
CA ASP A 92 18.99 -0.97 3.45
C ASP A 92 17.75 -0.67 4.30
N VAL A 93 16.60 -1.30 4.00
CA VAL A 93 15.30 -1.05 4.65
C VAL A 93 15.34 -1.32 6.16
N ALA A 94 16.06 -2.36 6.59
CA ALA A 94 16.20 -2.74 8.01
C ALA A 94 16.95 -1.68 8.86
N ARG A 95 17.66 -0.76 8.20
CA ARG A 95 18.36 0.37 8.84
C ARG A 95 17.72 1.72 8.48
N SER A 96 16.63 1.72 7.71
CA SER A 96 15.95 2.94 7.30
C SER A 96 15.16 3.54 8.46
N THR A 97 15.44 4.81 8.74
CA THR A 97 14.88 5.57 9.86
C THR A 97 13.93 6.67 9.42
N ARG A 98 13.86 6.97 8.11
CA ARG A 98 13.06 8.06 7.55
C ARG A 98 12.42 7.66 6.21
N ALA A 99 11.14 7.98 6.03
CA ALA A 99 10.39 7.74 4.79
C ALA A 99 11.04 8.35 3.52
N ALA A 100 11.83 9.41 3.68
CA ALA A 100 12.54 10.09 2.60
C ALA A 100 13.86 9.43 2.15
N GLU A 101 14.23 8.30 2.75
CA GLU A 101 15.40 7.50 2.34
C GLU A 101 15.06 6.63 1.12
N ASN A 102 15.96 6.62 0.14
CA ASN A 102 15.76 5.84 -1.08
C ASN A 102 16.09 4.36 -0.84
N ASN A 103 15.07 3.59 -0.45
CA ASN A 103 15.15 2.14 -0.21
C ASN A 103 14.82 1.30 -1.46
N PHE A 104 14.76 1.91 -2.64
CA PHE A 104 14.61 1.16 -3.90
C PHE A 104 15.91 0.44 -4.26
N PRO A 105 15.86 -0.76 -4.87
CA PRO A 105 17.06 -1.46 -5.33
C PRO A 105 17.77 -0.67 -6.43
N VAL A 106 19.09 -0.50 -6.31
CA VAL A 106 19.95 0.04 -7.37
C VAL A 106 20.36 -1.07 -8.34
N GLY A 107 20.76 -0.73 -9.58
CA GLY A 107 21.16 -1.70 -10.61
C GLY A 107 22.13 -2.80 -10.13
N LYS A 108 23.09 -2.44 -9.26
CA LYS A 108 24.03 -3.38 -8.63
C LYS A 108 23.38 -4.55 -7.88
N ARG A 109 22.12 -4.43 -7.46
CA ARG A 109 21.34 -5.54 -6.87
C ARG A 109 20.94 -6.57 -7.92
N CYS A 110 20.57 -6.12 -9.12
CA CYS A 110 20.25 -7.00 -10.24
C CYS A 110 21.52 -7.69 -10.79
N ASP A 111 22.66 -6.98 -10.84
CA ASP A 111 23.94 -7.54 -11.30
C ASP A 111 24.40 -8.78 -10.50
N ALA A 112 23.95 -8.92 -9.24
CA ALA A 112 24.28 -10.07 -8.39
C ALA A 112 23.76 -11.42 -8.92
N CYS A 113 22.73 -11.40 -9.78
CA CYS A 113 22.17 -12.60 -10.42
C CYS A 113 22.19 -12.52 -11.96
N HIS A 114 22.07 -11.30 -12.51
CA HIS A 114 22.08 -11.06 -13.95
C HIS A 114 23.49 -10.76 -14.51
N GLY A 115 24.54 -10.71 -13.68
CA GLY A 115 25.90 -10.37 -14.12
C GLY A 115 26.11 -8.88 -14.39
N GLU A 116 27.33 -8.49 -14.75
CA GLU A 116 27.72 -7.07 -14.90
C GLU A 116 27.04 -6.38 -16.10
N GLN A 117 26.33 -5.28 -15.83
CA GLN A 117 25.47 -4.55 -16.78
C GLN A 117 24.25 -5.38 -17.24
N HIS A 118 23.74 -6.24 -16.35
CA HIS A 118 22.54 -7.07 -16.49
C HIS A 118 22.42 -7.94 -17.76
N PRO A 119 23.45 -8.72 -18.17
CA PRO A 119 23.30 -9.70 -19.22
C PRO A 119 22.08 -10.64 -19.00
N PRO A 120 21.38 -10.98 -20.08
CA PRO A 120 20.20 -11.83 -20.01
C PRO A 120 20.58 -13.28 -19.61
N PRO A 121 19.61 -14.07 -19.08
CA PRO A 121 19.77 -15.52 -18.98
C PRO A 121 20.21 -16.15 -20.31
N PRO A 122 20.96 -17.26 -20.32
CA PRO A 122 21.42 -17.90 -21.55
C PRO A 122 20.28 -18.14 -22.55
N GLY A 123 20.38 -17.52 -23.73
CA GLY A 123 19.37 -17.60 -24.80
C GLY A 123 18.35 -16.45 -24.86
N ALA A 124 18.31 -15.54 -23.88
CA ALA A 124 17.46 -14.35 -23.94
C ALA A 124 18.16 -13.16 -24.65
N PRO A 125 17.40 -12.20 -25.23
CA PRO A 125 17.97 -11.09 -26.02
C PRO A 125 18.84 -10.15 -25.19
N LYS A 126 19.98 -9.71 -25.76
CA LYS A 126 20.84 -8.65 -25.19
C LYS A 126 20.26 -7.27 -25.49
N ASP A 127 19.09 -7.00 -24.92
CA ASP A 127 18.29 -5.82 -25.20
C ASP A 127 17.85 -5.15 -23.89
N CYS A 128 18.19 -3.87 -23.71
CA CYS A 128 17.78 -3.09 -22.55
C CYS A 128 16.26 -2.97 -22.42
N HIS A 129 15.48 -3.04 -23.52
CA HIS A 129 14.01 -3.02 -23.47
C HIS A 129 13.40 -4.24 -22.78
N VAL A 130 14.16 -5.32 -22.50
CA VAL A 130 13.69 -6.44 -21.66
C VAL A 130 13.33 -5.93 -20.26
N CYS A 131 14.19 -5.08 -19.68
CA CYS A 131 14.02 -4.55 -18.33
C CYS A 131 13.53 -3.10 -18.31
N HIS A 132 13.93 -2.26 -19.26
CA HIS A 132 13.65 -0.81 -19.24
C HIS A 132 12.48 -0.44 -20.16
N THR A 133 11.73 0.60 -19.80
CA THR A 133 10.65 1.14 -20.64
C THR A 133 11.12 2.30 -21.52
N GLN A 134 12.16 3.03 -21.11
CA GLN A 134 12.72 4.18 -21.82
C GLN A 134 14.18 3.89 -22.19
N VAL A 135 14.41 3.59 -23.47
CA VAL A 135 15.72 3.25 -24.06
C VAL A 135 15.77 3.88 -25.45
N GLU A 136 16.88 4.54 -25.77
CA GLU A 136 17.17 5.16 -27.07
C GLU A 136 18.60 4.80 -27.47
N ASP A 137 18.85 4.46 -28.74
CA ASP A 137 20.17 4.05 -29.27
C ASP A 137 20.91 3.01 -28.40
N GLY A 138 20.16 2.04 -27.87
CA GLY A 138 20.66 0.97 -26.99
C GLY A 138 21.09 1.44 -25.59
N ARG A 139 20.68 2.64 -25.16
CA ARG A 139 21.00 3.21 -23.84
C ARG A 139 19.74 3.53 -23.06
N VAL A 140 19.76 3.24 -21.76
CA VAL A 140 18.68 3.61 -20.84
C VAL A 140 18.68 5.13 -20.66
N THR A 141 17.56 5.78 -20.99
CA THR A 141 17.44 7.26 -20.98
C THR A 141 16.73 7.82 -19.75
N ALA A 142 16.01 6.98 -18.99
CA ALA A 142 15.32 7.40 -17.76
C ALA A 142 15.75 6.59 -16.54
N GLY A 143 15.92 7.29 -15.42
CA GLY A 143 16.09 6.70 -14.09
C GLY A 143 14.81 6.77 -13.26
N LEU A 144 14.75 5.96 -12.20
CA LEU A 144 13.69 6.01 -11.19
C LEU A 144 13.53 7.43 -10.62
N ARG A 145 12.30 7.96 -10.66
CA ARG A 145 11.89 9.19 -9.97
C ARG A 145 10.78 8.87 -8.99
N ALA A 146 11.17 8.66 -7.73
CA ALA A 146 10.26 8.60 -6.60
C ALA A 146 10.44 9.87 -5.74
N PRO A 147 9.51 10.86 -5.81
CA PRO A 147 9.58 12.04 -4.96
C PRO A 147 9.47 11.68 -3.47
N ARG A 148 10.00 12.54 -2.61
CA ARG A 148 9.95 12.30 -1.15
C ARG A 148 8.49 12.30 -0.66
N PRO A 149 8.07 11.29 0.11
CA PRO A 149 6.73 11.28 0.70
C PRO A 149 6.61 12.34 1.79
N LEU A 150 5.40 12.87 1.98
CA LEU A 150 5.05 13.83 3.03
C LEU A 150 4.66 13.10 4.32
N LEU A 151 5.58 12.24 4.79
CA LEU A 151 5.36 11.30 5.88
C LEU A 151 6.61 11.14 6.75
N HIS A 152 6.42 11.02 8.06
CA HIS A 152 7.37 10.50 9.02
C HIS A 152 7.14 9.00 9.20
N PHE A 153 8.12 8.20 8.82
CA PHE A 153 8.09 6.74 8.97
C PHE A 153 9.50 6.20 9.17
N ASN A 154 9.63 5.13 9.96
CA ASN A 154 10.89 4.52 10.35
C ASN A 154 10.76 3.00 10.26
N HIS A 155 11.33 2.38 9.21
CA HIS A 155 11.24 0.94 8.98
C HIS A 155 11.92 0.15 10.10
N GLN A 156 13.12 0.56 10.54
CA GLN A 156 13.85 -0.09 11.62
C GLN A 156 12.98 -0.22 12.88
N SER A 157 12.34 0.87 13.31
CA SER A 157 11.45 0.87 14.48
C SER A 157 10.21 -0.01 14.34
N HIS A 158 9.75 -0.35 13.13
CA HIS A 158 8.64 -1.28 12.91
C HIS A 158 9.12 -2.74 12.79
N LEU A 159 10.32 -2.96 12.25
CA LEU A 159 10.92 -4.28 12.11
C LEU A 159 11.47 -4.85 13.42
N THR A 160 11.81 -3.99 14.40
CA THR A 160 12.48 -4.42 15.65
C THR A 160 11.74 -4.02 16.95
N ARG A 161 10.42 -3.79 16.93
CA ARG A 161 9.67 -3.31 18.11
C ARG A 161 9.21 -4.44 19.03
N GLY A 162 9.40 -4.28 20.35
CA GLY A 162 8.64 -5.01 21.37
C GLY A 162 8.71 -6.54 21.34
N GLY A 163 9.72 -7.13 20.69
CA GLY A 163 9.83 -8.58 20.50
C GLY A 163 8.92 -9.17 19.41
N GLN A 164 8.25 -8.33 18.61
CA GLN A 164 7.43 -8.75 17.47
C GLN A 164 8.00 -8.18 16.17
N THR A 165 8.46 -9.05 15.29
CA THR A 165 8.88 -8.68 13.93
C THR A 165 7.65 -8.52 13.05
N LEU A 166 7.33 -7.30 12.64
CA LEU A 166 6.30 -7.07 11.62
C LEU A 166 6.79 -7.57 10.26
N SER A 167 5.92 -8.26 9.53
CA SER A 167 6.25 -8.76 8.19
C SER A 167 6.09 -7.64 7.15
N CYS A 168 6.86 -7.69 6.06
CA CYS A 168 6.72 -6.73 4.95
C CYS A 168 5.29 -6.71 4.39
N ALA A 169 4.66 -7.89 4.29
CA ALA A 169 3.31 -8.07 3.79
C ALA A 169 2.21 -7.49 4.71
N THR A 170 2.53 -7.20 5.98
CA THR A 170 1.59 -6.54 6.91
C THR A 170 1.24 -5.11 6.45
N CYS A 171 2.15 -4.43 5.74
CA CYS A 171 1.93 -3.08 5.20
C CYS A 171 1.90 -3.02 3.67
N HIS A 172 2.67 -3.86 2.97
CA HIS A 172 2.75 -3.86 1.50
C HIS A 172 1.82 -4.87 0.82
N GLY A 173 1.12 -5.70 1.61
CA GLY A 173 0.28 -6.77 1.08
C GLY A 173 1.06 -7.90 0.41
N ASP A 174 0.36 -8.65 -0.43
CA ASP A 174 0.92 -9.83 -1.10
C ASP A 174 1.68 -9.47 -2.39
N MET A 175 2.97 -9.18 -2.22
CA MET A 175 3.88 -8.87 -3.33
C MET A 175 4.09 -10.02 -4.31
N SER A 176 3.72 -11.27 -3.98
CA SER A 176 3.81 -12.41 -4.92
C SER A 176 2.85 -12.31 -6.10
N LYS A 177 1.88 -11.38 -6.03
CA LYS A 177 0.90 -11.08 -7.09
C LYS A 177 1.18 -9.77 -7.82
N VAL A 178 2.26 -9.07 -7.46
CA VAL A 178 2.60 -7.74 -7.98
C VAL A 178 3.68 -7.85 -9.05
N ARG A 179 3.57 -7.07 -10.12
CA ARG A 179 4.63 -6.92 -11.12
C ARG A 179 5.57 -5.78 -10.71
N VAL A 180 5.36 -4.59 -11.28
CA VAL A 180 5.99 -3.35 -10.84
C VAL A 180 5.21 -2.83 -9.62
N ALA A 181 5.89 -2.64 -8.50
CA ALA A 181 5.30 -2.00 -7.33
C ALA A 181 5.19 -0.48 -7.55
N SER A 182 4.14 0.13 -7.03
CA SER A 182 3.87 1.57 -7.15
C SER A 182 3.30 2.11 -5.83
N THR A 183 2.76 3.33 -5.84
CA THR A 183 1.97 3.89 -4.73
C THR A 183 0.76 3.04 -4.34
N LEU A 184 0.31 2.10 -5.20
CA LEU A 184 -0.75 1.13 -4.89
C LEU A 184 -0.32 0.02 -3.90
N GLN A 185 0.98 -0.14 -3.66
CA GLN A 185 1.54 -1.11 -2.70
C GLN A 185 2.14 -0.41 -1.46
N LEU A 186 1.83 0.88 -1.26
CA LEU A 186 2.15 1.58 -0.03
C LEU A 186 0.95 1.54 0.92
N PRO A 187 1.15 1.37 2.24
CA PRO A 187 0.07 1.33 3.21
C PRO A 187 -0.68 2.67 3.23
N ASP A 188 -2.00 2.61 3.35
CA ASP A 188 -2.82 3.80 3.56
C ASP A 188 -2.90 4.17 5.05
N GLU A 189 -3.57 5.27 5.37
CA GLU A 189 -3.74 5.71 6.76
C GLU A 189 -4.54 4.68 7.60
N ALA A 190 -5.51 3.99 7.02
CA ALA A 190 -6.28 2.95 7.72
C ALA A 190 -5.40 1.75 8.08
N ASP A 191 -4.42 1.40 7.24
CA ASP A 191 -3.42 0.38 7.55
C ASP A 191 -2.57 0.77 8.77
N CYS A 192 -2.10 2.02 8.84
CA CYS A 192 -1.37 2.53 10.01
C CYS A 192 -2.23 2.51 11.28
N LEU A 193 -3.46 2.99 11.19
CA LEU A 193 -4.38 3.13 12.33
C LEU A 193 -4.86 1.77 12.89
N LYS A 194 -4.64 0.63 12.22
CA LYS A 194 -4.87 -0.70 12.81
C LYS A 194 -4.08 -0.91 14.10
N CYS A 195 -2.87 -0.34 14.19
CA CYS A 195 -2.01 -0.38 15.37
C CYS A 195 -1.82 0.99 16.02
N HIS A 196 -1.81 2.07 15.25
CA HIS A 196 -1.79 3.46 15.75
C HIS A 196 -3.23 3.92 16.05
N ASN A 197 -3.81 3.39 17.12
CA ASN A 197 -5.22 3.60 17.51
C ASN A 197 -5.39 4.28 18.87
N GLY A 198 -4.34 4.93 19.38
CA GLY A 198 -4.31 5.55 20.71
C GLY A 198 -4.17 4.58 21.88
N VAL A 199 -4.30 3.25 21.64
CA VAL A 199 -4.19 2.20 22.66
C VAL A 199 -2.91 1.38 22.50
N GLN A 200 -2.68 0.80 21.31
CA GLN A 200 -1.47 0.01 21.02
C GLN A 200 -0.28 0.91 20.64
N ALA A 201 -0.53 1.99 19.89
CA ALA A 201 0.43 3.03 19.58
C ALA A 201 -0.28 4.39 19.41
N ASP A 202 0.48 5.45 19.65
CA ASP A 202 0.06 6.86 19.52
C ASP A 202 -0.47 7.17 18.11
N ASP A 203 -1.67 7.73 18.03
CA ASP A 203 -2.43 8.03 16.81
C ASP A 203 -2.43 9.52 16.45
N ARG A 204 -1.70 10.37 17.19
CA ARG A 204 -1.63 11.81 16.92
C ARG A 204 -1.11 12.04 15.51
N CYS A 205 -1.87 12.80 14.71
CA CYS A 205 -1.58 13.04 13.29
C CYS A 205 -0.15 13.52 13.04
N GLY A 206 0.39 14.40 13.90
CA GLY A 206 1.75 14.93 13.82
C GLY A 206 2.90 13.93 14.09
N LEU A 207 2.59 12.71 14.53
CA LEU A 207 3.57 11.61 14.61
C LEU A 207 3.95 11.13 13.20
N CYS A 208 2.98 11.10 12.29
CA CYS A 208 3.10 10.58 10.95
C CYS A 208 3.16 11.70 9.89
N HIS A 209 2.42 12.79 10.07
CA HIS A 209 2.38 13.91 9.14
C HIS A 209 3.29 15.04 9.63
N PRO A 210 4.20 15.58 8.78
CA PRO A 210 5.02 16.72 9.16
C PRO A 210 4.18 17.94 9.53
N SER A 211 4.60 18.67 10.56
CA SER A 211 4.03 19.98 10.92
C SER A 211 4.88 21.15 10.44
N ASP A 212 4.24 22.30 10.23
CA ASP A 212 4.88 23.58 9.97
C ASP A 212 5.36 24.26 11.29
N ALA A 213 5.95 25.45 11.17
CA ALA A 213 6.46 26.21 12.32
C ALA A 213 5.38 26.69 13.31
N ARG A 214 4.08 26.60 12.95
CA ARG A 214 2.94 26.88 13.84
C ARG A 214 2.38 25.61 14.49
N GLY A 215 2.98 24.45 14.19
CA GLY A 215 2.54 23.14 14.65
C GLY A 215 1.41 22.52 13.81
N LYS A 216 0.94 23.18 12.74
CA LYS A 216 -0.13 22.66 11.88
C LYS A 216 0.41 21.66 10.88
N LEU A 217 -0.37 20.63 10.56
CA LEU A 217 0.04 19.64 9.55
C LEU A 217 0.30 20.32 8.21
N VAL A 218 1.42 19.96 7.57
CA VAL A 218 1.76 20.40 6.23
C VAL A 218 0.80 19.75 5.25
N THR A 219 -0.14 20.53 4.71
CA THR A 219 -1.17 20.01 3.79
C THR A 219 -0.77 20.03 2.31
N ARG A 220 0.47 20.36 1.95
CA ARG A 220 0.98 20.31 0.56
C ARG A 220 2.44 19.92 0.51
N VAL A 221 2.82 19.17 -0.53
CA VAL A 221 4.24 18.95 -0.87
C VAL A 221 4.90 20.30 -1.17
N PHE A 222 6.05 20.57 -0.54
CA PHE A 222 6.77 21.82 -0.78
C PHE A 222 7.21 21.93 -2.25
N ASN A 223 7.09 23.13 -2.81
CA ASN A 223 7.45 23.52 -4.18
C ASN A 223 6.60 22.96 -5.34
N ASP A 224 5.52 22.20 -5.09
CA ASP A 224 4.54 21.87 -6.13
C ASP A 224 3.17 22.51 -5.82
N ARG A 225 2.75 23.48 -6.63
CA ARG A 225 1.43 24.14 -6.54
C ARG A 225 0.31 23.33 -7.17
N GLY A 226 0.62 22.37 -8.04
CA GLY A 226 -0.31 21.45 -8.69
C GLY A 226 -0.50 20.12 -7.94
N ALA A 227 0.32 19.85 -6.92
CA ALA A 227 0.15 18.71 -6.04
C ALA A 227 -1.18 18.78 -5.26
N PRO A 228 -1.87 17.65 -5.04
CA PRO A 228 -3.08 17.59 -4.22
C PRO A 228 -2.78 18.04 -2.78
N ARG A 229 -3.78 18.62 -2.11
CA ARG A 229 -3.69 18.85 -0.66
C ARG A 229 -3.92 17.56 0.11
N LEU A 230 -3.25 17.41 1.26
CA LEU A 230 -3.68 16.47 2.28
C LEU A 230 -5.03 16.96 2.81
N ILE A 231 -6.06 16.14 2.63
CA ILE A 231 -7.45 16.43 2.95
C ILE A 231 -8.01 15.16 3.58
N PRO A 232 -8.64 15.21 4.78
CA PRO A 232 -9.21 14.03 5.41
C PRO A 232 -10.33 13.43 4.53
N ARG A 233 -10.16 12.16 4.13
CA ARG A 233 -11.04 11.44 3.21
C ARG A 233 -11.09 9.95 3.57
N GLY A 234 -12.20 9.29 3.24
CA GLY A 234 -12.35 7.85 3.42
C GLY A 234 -12.63 7.47 4.88
N ARG A 235 -12.04 6.38 5.36
CA ARG A 235 -12.37 5.76 6.66
C ARG A 235 -11.54 6.29 7.84
N SER A 236 -10.42 6.96 7.55
CA SER A 236 -9.40 7.38 8.52
C SER A 236 -9.49 8.86 8.88
N ASN A 237 -10.68 9.47 8.80
CA ASN A 237 -10.85 10.91 8.98
C ASN A 237 -11.66 11.30 10.22
N TRP A 238 -12.01 10.33 11.08
CA TRP A 238 -12.83 10.54 12.29
C TRP A 238 -14.14 11.32 12.02
N GLY A 239 -14.73 11.12 10.84
CA GLY A 239 -15.93 11.79 10.37
C GLY A 239 -15.67 13.12 9.64
N ALA A 240 -14.48 13.72 9.75
CA ALA A 240 -14.15 15.01 9.16
C ALA A 240 -13.93 14.97 7.62
N THR A 241 -14.71 14.18 6.89
CA THR A 241 -14.64 14.08 5.42
C THR A 241 -14.87 15.43 4.78
N HIS A 242 -13.88 15.96 4.07
CA HIS A 242 -14.07 17.18 3.29
C HIS A 242 -14.65 16.84 1.92
N ASP A 243 -15.94 16.51 1.92
CA ASP A 243 -16.76 16.28 0.73
C ASP A 243 -17.85 17.37 0.60
N LEU A 244 -18.98 17.04 -0.04
CA LEU A 244 -20.11 17.94 -0.19
C LEU A 244 -20.96 18.07 1.08
N ALA A 245 -21.07 16.99 1.87
CA ALA A 245 -21.85 16.92 3.11
C ALA A 245 -21.14 17.60 4.29
N PHE A 246 -19.82 17.86 4.19
CA PHE A 246 -19.03 18.57 5.20
C PHE A 246 -19.74 19.79 5.81
N ILE A 247 -20.46 20.59 5.02
CA ILE A 247 -21.17 21.79 5.53
C ILE A 247 -22.27 21.45 6.53
N GLU A 248 -22.91 20.29 6.39
CA GLU A 248 -24.02 19.83 7.22
C GLU A 248 -23.50 19.13 8.50
N ASP A 249 -22.43 18.32 8.37
CA ASP A 249 -21.94 17.47 9.46
C ASP A 249 -20.81 18.09 10.32
N HIS A 250 -19.97 18.96 9.78
CA HIS A 250 -18.76 19.45 10.48
C HIS A 250 -19.07 20.12 11.81
N LYS A 251 -20.25 20.74 11.97
CA LYS A 251 -20.70 21.35 13.22
C LYS A 251 -20.71 20.35 14.38
N ALA A 252 -21.18 19.13 14.15
CA ALA A 252 -21.23 18.09 15.18
C ALA A 252 -19.82 17.58 15.50
N ILE A 253 -19.01 17.36 14.47
CA ILE A 253 -17.64 16.84 14.57
C ILE A 253 -16.71 17.86 15.26
N ALA A 254 -16.75 19.12 14.84
CA ALA A 254 -15.95 20.20 15.43
C ALA A 254 -16.35 20.49 16.89
N LYS A 255 -17.63 20.33 17.25
CA LYS A 255 -18.08 20.40 18.65
C LYS A 255 -17.56 19.23 19.49
N ALA A 256 -17.56 18.01 18.93
CA ALA A 256 -17.11 16.82 19.62
C ALA A 256 -15.57 16.72 19.73
N SER A 257 -14.86 17.21 18.71
CA SER A 257 -13.41 17.01 18.53
C SER A 257 -12.72 18.27 17.97
N PRO A 258 -12.77 19.43 18.64
CA PRO A 258 -12.20 20.67 18.12
C PRO A 258 -10.68 20.58 17.88
N LYS A 259 -9.97 19.73 18.65
CA LYS A 259 -8.53 19.47 18.48
C LYS A 259 -8.18 18.76 17.16
N LEU A 260 -9.10 17.99 16.59
CA LEU A 260 -8.91 17.35 15.28
C LEU A 260 -8.77 18.42 14.18
N CYS A 261 -9.72 19.36 14.15
CA CYS A 261 -9.69 20.49 13.22
C CYS A 261 -8.44 21.37 13.46
N ALA A 262 -8.14 21.68 14.72
CA ALA A 262 -6.99 22.49 15.11
C ALA A 262 -5.61 21.89 14.76
N SER A 263 -5.54 20.61 14.36
CA SER A 263 -4.32 19.99 13.82
C SER A 263 -3.95 20.54 12.44
N CYS A 264 -4.94 20.96 11.64
CA CYS A 264 -4.74 21.50 10.29
C CYS A 264 -5.09 22.99 10.16
N HIS A 265 -6.02 23.48 10.97
CA HIS A 265 -6.64 24.81 10.85
C HIS A 265 -6.32 25.74 12.01
N ASP A 266 -6.18 27.03 11.71
CA ASP A 266 -6.13 28.11 12.70
C ASP A 266 -7.54 28.64 13.02
N GLU A 267 -7.71 29.36 14.13
CA GLU A 267 -9.00 29.98 14.53
C GLU A 267 -9.57 30.87 13.40
N ASP A 268 -8.68 31.59 12.72
CA ASP A 268 -8.99 32.48 11.59
C ASP A 268 -9.67 31.72 10.43
N ASP A 269 -9.29 30.46 10.16
CA ASP A 269 -9.92 29.65 9.11
C ASP A 269 -11.41 29.43 9.40
N CYS A 270 -11.77 29.20 10.67
CA CYS A 270 -13.16 29.08 11.11
C CYS A 270 -13.90 30.41 10.93
N THR A 271 -13.28 31.53 11.35
CA THR A 271 -13.89 32.86 11.21
C THR A 271 -14.12 33.27 9.77
N SER A 272 -13.31 32.81 8.80
CA SER A 272 -13.48 33.14 7.38
C SER A 272 -14.89 32.87 6.84
N CYS A 273 -15.54 31.80 7.36
CA CYS A 273 -16.92 31.44 7.05
C CYS A 273 -17.90 31.90 8.14
N HIS A 274 -17.55 31.76 9.42
CA HIS A 274 -18.47 32.07 10.53
C HIS A 274 -18.64 33.56 10.83
N ALA A 275 -17.66 34.42 10.50
CA ALA A 275 -17.80 35.88 10.59
C ALA A 275 -18.60 36.49 9.42
N GLY A 276 -19.08 35.66 8.48
CA GLY A 276 -20.09 36.05 7.49
C GLY A 276 -19.60 36.88 6.30
N VAL A 277 -18.29 37.17 6.20
CA VAL A 277 -17.71 37.94 5.08
C VAL A 277 -17.76 37.16 3.76
N VAL A 278 -17.61 35.84 3.81
CA VAL A 278 -17.81 34.93 2.67
C VAL A 278 -18.79 33.83 3.08
N ARG A 279 -20.09 34.08 2.95
CA ARG A 279 -21.09 33.01 3.02
C ARG A 279 -21.00 32.20 1.72
N PRO A 280 -20.74 30.88 1.76
CA PRO A 280 -20.71 30.08 0.54
C PRO A 280 -22.09 30.09 -0.13
N MET A 281 -22.14 30.46 -1.41
CA MET A 281 -23.37 30.53 -2.23
C MET A 281 -24.19 29.21 -2.27
N ARG A 282 -23.57 28.10 -1.85
CA ARG A 282 -24.20 26.78 -1.70
C ARG A 282 -25.08 26.61 -0.46
N ILE A 283 -25.00 27.51 0.52
CA ILE A 283 -25.82 27.48 1.74
C ILE A 283 -26.98 28.47 1.62
N HIS A 284 -26.69 29.66 1.09
CA HIS A 284 -27.63 30.74 0.90
C HIS A 284 -27.26 31.51 -0.37
N ALA A 285 -28.26 31.96 -1.13
CA ALA A 285 -28.04 32.87 -2.26
C ALA A 285 -27.47 34.23 -1.78
N ALA A 286 -26.80 34.97 -2.67
CA ALA A 286 -26.14 36.24 -2.33
C ALA A 286 -27.09 37.29 -1.73
N ASP A 287 -28.35 37.22 -2.15
CA ASP A 287 -29.47 38.07 -1.78
C ASP A 287 -30.32 37.53 -0.62
N TYR A 288 -29.91 36.44 0.04
CA TYR A 288 -30.68 35.78 1.10
C TYR A 288 -31.12 36.72 2.24
N MET A 289 -30.33 37.74 2.60
CA MET A 289 -30.77 38.73 3.60
C MET A 289 -32.01 39.53 3.16
N THR A 290 -32.32 39.56 1.86
CA THR A 290 -33.52 40.17 1.28
C THR A 290 -34.63 39.15 0.98
N THR A 291 -34.29 37.90 0.64
CA THR A 291 -35.28 36.86 0.33
C THR A 291 -35.74 36.05 1.55
N HIS A 292 -34.93 35.92 2.60
CA HIS A 292 -35.18 35.03 3.74
C HIS A 292 -36.55 35.23 4.40
N ALA A 293 -37.00 36.48 4.55
CA ALA A 293 -38.31 36.78 5.13
C ALA A 293 -39.49 36.34 4.23
N LEU A 294 -39.25 36.18 2.92
CA LEU A 294 -40.22 35.62 1.97
C LEU A 294 -40.11 34.09 1.96
N ASP A 295 -38.90 33.53 1.87
CA ASP A 295 -38.64 32.09 1.87
C ASP A 295 -39.15 31.39 3.13
N ALA A 296 -38.88 31.96 4.31
CA ALA A 296 -39.34 31.44 5.59
C ALA A 296 -40.87 31.54 5.77
N ARG A 297 -41.53 32.52 5.11
CA ARG A 297 -43.00 32.61 5.07
C ARG A 297 -43.62 31.65 4.07
N ALA A 298 -42.92 31.39 2.97
CA ALA A 298 -43.35 30.47 1.92
C ALA A 298 -43.06 28.99 2.26
N GLY A 299 -42.22 28.72 3.27
CA GLY A 299 -41.83 27.37 3.66
C GLY A 299 -40.99 26.66 2.58
N THR A 300 -40.29 27.42 1.74
CA THR A 300 -39.58 26.89 0.56
C THR A 300 -38.32 26.09 0.90
N GLN A 301 -37.79 26.27 2.11
CA GLN A 301 -36.58 25.60 2.61
C GLN A 301 -36.77 25.23 4.09
N ASN A 302 -36.35 24.03 4.47
CA ASN A 302 -36.20 23.66 5.88
C ASN A 302 -34.93 24.33 6.42
N CYS A 303 -35.10 25.43 7.15
CA CYS A 303 -34.03 26.25 7.73
C CYS A 303 -33.69 25.82 9.17
#